data_AF-A0A9E0BLG0-F1
#
_entry.id   AF-A0A9E0BLG0-F1
#
_cell.length_a   1.000
_cell.length_b   1.000
_cell.length_c   1.000
_cell.angle_alpha   90.00
_cell.angle_beta   90.00
_cell.angle_gamma   90.00
#
_symmetry.space_group_name_H-M   'P 1'
#
loop_
_entity.id
_entity.type
_entity.pdbx_description
1 polymer ?
#
loop_
_entity_poly.entity_id
_entity_poly.type
_entity_poly.pdbx_seq_one_letter_code
_entity_poly.pdbx_strand_id
1 'polypeptide(L)'
;MGIIALEGMKFFAHHGYYDEEQKVGNYYTVDVVLDTNFGRAAMTDTLEHTINYETIYTICAFEMRKKYRLLETLGTAIVSQIKHQFGGLAKISVTIRKLNPPLGGIVAASMIQLNESYTTTCGRCGRTFVCYSDQACWCMESLVTPKTLEMLKTQYKKCLCKECLGEYAMV
;
A
#
# COMPACT_ATOMS: atom_id res chain seq x y z
N MET A 1 -17.08 -0.36 0.29
CA MET A 1 -15.69 -0.70 0.67
C MET A 1 -15.70 -2.12 1.22
N GLY A 2 -14.64 -2.87 0.97
CA GLY A 2 -14.44 -4.18 1.57
C GLY A 2 -12.95 -4.46 1.72
N ILE A 3 -12.63 -5.59 2.35
CA ILE A 3 -11.26 -5.97 2.70
C ILE A 3 -10.80 -7.12 1.81
N ILE A 4 -9.59 -7.00 1.27
CA ILE A 4 -8.84 -8.12 0.69
C ILE A 4 -7.61 -8.31 1.57
N ALA A 5 -7.41 -9.55 2.05
CA ALA A 5 -6.31 -9.88 2.94
C ALA A 5 -5.57 -11.13 2.46
N LEU A 6 -4.26 -11.14 2.66
CA LEU A 6 -3.42 -12.32 2.53
C LEU A 6 -2.59 -12.45 3.80
N GLU A 7 -2.83 -13.50 4.56
CA GLU A 7 -2.34 -13.68 5.92
C GLU A 7 -1.48 -14.93 6.05
N GLY A 8 -0.55 -14.91 6.99
CA GLY A 8 0.27 -16.07 7.35
C GLY A 8 1.34 -16.43 6.32
N MET A 9 1.72 -15.50 5.44
CA MET A 9 2.76 -15.78 4.45
C MET A 9 4.09 -16.00 5.15
N LYS A 10 4.60 -17.23 5.14
CA LYS A 10 5.81 -17.62 5.86
C LYS A 10 7.03 -17.63 4.95
N PHE A 11 8.07 -16.92 5.36
CA PHE A 11 9.32 -16.79 4.61
C PHE A 11 10.52 -17.05 5.52
N PHE A 12 11.56 -17.66 4.97
CA PHE A 12 12.88 -17.66 5.59
C PHE A 12 13.70 -16.53 4.98
N ALA A 13 14.29 -15.67 5.81
CA ALA A 13 15.02 -14.49 5.33
C ALA A 13 16.15 -14.06 6.27
N HIS A 14 17.02 -13.22 5.74
CA HIS A 14 18.27 -12.79 6.38
C HIS A 14 18.20 -11.33 6.83
N HIS A 15 17.11 -10.96 7.49
CA HIS A 15 16.94 -9.63 8.09
C HIS A 15 17.47 -9.61 9.53
N GLY A 16 17.92 -8.45 9.98
CA GLY A 16 18.43 -8.26 11.33
C GLY A 16 19.48 -7.15 11.38
N TYR A 17 19.58 -6.48 12.52
CA TYR A 17 20.54 -5.39 12.70
C TYR A 17 21.96 -5.94 12.80
N TYR A 18 22.12 -7.07 13.48
CA TYR A 18 23.41 -7.72 13.69
C TYR A 18 23.79 -8.59 12.48
N ASP A 19 25.08 -8.60 12.14
CA ASP A 19 25.60 -9.35 10.99
C ASP A 19 25.41 -10.86 11.16
N GLU A 20 25.44 -11.35 12.40
CA GLU A 20 25.18 -12.74 12.76
C GLU A 20 23.75 -13.15 12.36
N GLU A 21 22.77 -12.30 12.61
CA GLU A 21 21.38 -12.55 12.23
C GLU A 21 21.23 -12.64 10.71
N GLN A 22 21.94 -11.79 9.97
CA GLN A 22 21.93 -11.83 8.50
C GLN A 22 22.71 -13.00 7.91
N LYS A 23 23.55 -13.68 8.70
CA LYS A 23 24.21 -14.94 8.30
C LYS A 23 23.31 -16.14 8.57
N VAL A 24 22.76 -16.23 9.77
CA VAL A 24 21.93 -17.38 10.20
C VAL A 24 20.56 -17.35 9.54
N GLY A 25 19.92 -16.18 9.46
CA GLY A 25 18.55 -16.03 9.00
C GLY A 25 17.52 -16.46 10.06
N ASN A 26 16.24 -16.17 9.78
CA ASN A 26 15.13 -16.58 10.62
C ASN A 26 13.85 -16.73 9.80
N TYR A 27 12.81 -17.32 10.38
CA TYR A 27 11.46 -17.31 9.83
C TYR A 27 10.71 -16.05 10.19
N TYR A 28 9.98 -15.55 9.21
CA TYR A 28 9.10 -14.41 9.31
C TYR A 28 7.72 -14.77 8.80
N THR A 29 6.69 -14.13 9.34
CA THR A 29 5.34 -14.15 8.74
C THR A 29 4.96 -12.73 8.33
N VAL A 30 4.36 -12.60 7.15
CA VAL A 30 3.84 -11.34 6.64
C VAL A 30 2.33 -11.47 6.45
N ASP A 31 1.59 -10.50 6.96
CA ASP A 31 0.16 -10.31 6.68
C ASP A 31 -0.01 -8.98 5.95
N VAL A 32 -0.88 -8.97 4.94
CA VAL A 32 -1.26 -7.77 4.19
C VAL A 32 -2.78 -7.67 4.19
N VAL A 33 -3.29 -6.50 4.59
CA VAL A 33 -4.73 -6.19 4.60
C VAL A 33 -4.95 -4.90 3.82
N LEU A 34 -5.80 -4.95 2.81
CA LEU A 34 -6.09 -3.86 1.89
C LEU A 34 -7.55 -3.47 1.96
N ASP A 35 -7.83 -2.18 2.17
CA ASP A 35 -9.17 -1.61 2.06
C ASP A 35 -9.36 -1.07 0.63
N THR A 36 -10.28 -1.68 -0.11
CA THR A 36 -10.52 -1.37 -1.52
C THR A 36 -11.99 -1.48 -1.88
N ASN A 37 -12.36 -0.93 -3.04
CA ASN A 37 -13.69 -1.09 -3.60
C ASN A 37 -13.70 -2.14 -4.71
N PHE A 38 -14.00 -3.38 -4.35
CA PHE A 38 -14.21 -4.48 -5.31
C PHE A 38 -15.67 -4.66 -5.73
N GLY A 39 -16.55 -3.68 -5.49
CA GLY A 39 -17.98 -3.79 -5.82
C GLY A 39 -18.24 -4.09 -7.30
N ARG A 40 -17.43 -3.54 -8.20
CA ARG A 40 -17.52 -3.84 -9.63
C ARG A 40 -17.12 -5.29 -9.93
N ALA A 41 -16.00 -5.77 -9.39
CA ALA A 41 -15.58 -7.16 -9.55
C ALA A 41 -16.62 -8.15 -9.00
N ALA A 42 -17.26 -7.83 -7.87
CA ALA A 42 -18.33 -8.65 -7.31
C ALA A 42 -19.56 -8.74 -8.23
N MET A 43 -19.85 -7.69 -9.00
CA MET A 43 -20.96 -7.68 -9.96
C MET A 43 -20.62 -8.36 -11.28
N THR A 44 -19.37 -8.27 -11.72
CA THR A 44 -18.95 -8.74 -13.05
C THR A 44 -18.23 -10.10 -13.03
N ASP A 45 -17.85 -10.58 -11.85
CA ASP A 45 -17.04 -11.79 -11.64
C ASP A 45 -15.70 -11.76 -12.42
N THR A 46 -15.04 -10.60 -12.44
CA THR A 46 -13.80 -10.39 -13.19
C THR A 46 -12.66 -9.92 -12.31
N LEU A 47 -11.51 -10.60 -12.43
CA LEU A 47 -10.29 -10.28 -11.69
C LEU A 47 -9.72 -8.88 -12.03
N GLU A 48 -9.98 -8.39 -13.25
CA GLU A 48 -9.54 -7.08 -13.76
C GLU A 48 -10.06 -5.88 -12.94
N HIS A 49 -11.07 -6.09 -12.09
CA HIS A 49 -11.71 -5.06 -11.30
C HIS A 49 -11.48 -5.23 -9.80
N THR A 50 -10.57 -6.12 -9.39
CA THR A 50 -10.20 -6.35 -7.98
C THR A 50 -8.69 -6.46 -7.81
N ILE A 51 -8.23 -6.52 -6.57
CA ILE A 51 -6.82 -6.74 -6.25
C ILE A 51 -6.53 -8.24 -6.27
N ASN A 52 -5.60 -8.66 -7.12
CA ASN A 52 -5.11 -10.04 -7.14
C ASN A 52 -4.14 -10.27 -5.97
N TYR A 53 -4.51 -11.14 -5.03
CA TYR A 53 -3.67 -11.50 -3.88
C TYR A 53 -2.40 -12.27 -4.27
N GLU A 54 -2.34 -12.92 -5.44
CA GLU A 54 -1.10 -13.54 -5.94
C GLU A 54 -0.01 -12.48 -6.20
N THR A 55 -0.41 -11.30 -6.65
CA THR A 55 0.49 -10.17 -6.83
C THR A 55 0.99 -9.66 -5.48
N ILE A 56 0.14 -9.65 -4.43
CA ILE A 56 0.56 -9.33 -3.06
C ILE A 56 1.64 -10.31 -2.58
N TYR A 57 1.41 -11.61 -2.75
CA TYR A 57 2.39 -12.64 -2.39
C TYR A 57 3.71 -12.43 -3.12
N THR A 58 3.65 -12.16 -4.43
CA THR A 58 4.84 -11.96 -5.27
C THR A 58 5.67 -10.77 -4.81
N ILE A 59 5.02 -9.65 -4.49
CA ILE A 59 5.68 -8.45 -3.94
C ILE A 59 6.34 -8.78 -2.59
N CYS A 60 5.61 -9.42 -1.67
CA CYS A 60 6.16 -9.79 -0.36
C CYS A 60 7.36 -10.74 -0.52
N ALA A 61 7.23 -11.79 -1.33
CA ALA A 61 8.30 -12.73 -1.60
C ALA A 61 9.54 -12.06 -2.22
N PHE A 62 9.35 -11.07 -3.09
CA PHE A 62 10.44 -10.29 -3.67
C PHE A 62 11.19 -9.46 -2.62
N GLU A 63 10.47 -8.72 -1.77
CA GLU A 63 11.09 -7.90 -0.72
C GLU A 63 11.76 -8.77 0.36
N MET A 64 11.16 -9.90 0.74
CA MET A 64 11.73 -10.84 1.71
C MET A 64 13.05 -11.49 1.27
N ARG A 65 13.37 -11.51 -0.05
CA ARG A 65 14.66 -12.01 -0.56
C ARG A 65 15.81 -11.02 -0.38
N LYS A 66 15.51 -9.73 -0.20
CA LYS A 66 16.54 -8.71 0.03
C LYS A 66 17.00 -8.74 1.48
N LYS A 67 18.14 -8.11 1.78
CA LYS A 67 18.61 -7.96 3.16
C LYS A 67 18.23 -6.58 3.70
N TYR A 68 17.63 -6.58 4.88
CA TYR A 68 17.24 -5.37 5.59
C TYR A 68 17.74 -5.46 7.03
N ARG A 69 18.20 -4.34 7.57
CA ARG A 69 18.57 -4.26 8.99
C ARG A 69 17.35 -4.17 9.90
N LEU A 70 16.29 -3.52 9.42
CA LEU A 70 15.09 -3.18 10.18
C LEU A 70 13.84 -3.74 9.50
N LEU A 71 12.89 -4.22 10.30
CA LEU A 71 11.60 -4.71 9.78
C LEU A 71 10.73 -3.56 9.29
N GLU A 72 10.93 -2.37 9.86
CA GLU A 72 10.29 -1.13 9.46
C GLU A 72 10.67 -0.77 8.02
N THR A 73 11.95 -0.87 7.66
CA THR A 73 12.41 -0.61 6.28
C THR A 73 11.83 -1.62 5.29
N LEU A 74 11.81 -2.90 5.67
CA LEU A 74 11.17 -3.95 4.88
C LEU A 74 9.66 -3.70 4.71
N GLY A 75 8.96 -3.37 5.79
CA GLY A 75 7.53 -3.07 5.77
C GLY A 75 7.22 -1.88 4.86
N THR A 76 7.98 -0.79 4.96
CA THR A 76 7.82 0.38 4.10
C THR A 76 8.08 0.04 2.63
N ALA A 77 9.05 -0.82 2.34
CA ALA A 77 9.30 -1.28 0.97
C ALA A 77 8.11 -2.08 0.41
N ILE A 78 7.55 -2.99 1.20
CA ILE A 78 6.34 -3.75 0.82
C ILE A 78 5.16 -2.81 0.59
N VAL A 79 4.88 -1.89 1.52
CA VAL A 79 3.80 -0.90 1.40
C VAL A 79 3.95 -0.07 0.12
N SER A 80 5.15 0.46 -0.13
CA SER A 80 5.42 1.28 -1.32
C SER A 80 5.20 0.50 -2.62
N GLN A 81 5.65 -0.75 -2.70
CA GLN A 81 5.47 -1.58 -3.89
C GLN A 81 4.00 -1.95 -4.14
N ILE A 82 3.26 -2.29 -3.08
CA ILE A 82 1.82 -2.56 -3.17
C ILE A 82 1.06 -1.31 -3.62
N LYS A 83 1.38 -0.14 -3.05
CA LYS A 83 0.79 1.14 -3.42
C LYS A 83 1.04 1.48 -4.89
N HIS A 84 2.24 1.25 -5.40
CA HIS A 84 2.56 1.47 -6.81
C HIS A 84 1.85 0.48 -7.74
N GLN A 85 1.67 -0.78 -7.29
CA GLN A 85 1.05 -1.82 -8.10
C GLN A 85 -0.48 -1.65 -8.21
N PHE A 86 -1.14 -1.15 -7.16
CA PHE A 86 -2.60 -1.05 -7.12
C PHE A 86 -3.09 0.40 -7.03
N GLY A 87 -3.79 0.85 -8.07
CA GLY A 87 -4.55 2.10 -8.04
C GLY A 87 -5.81 1.98 -7.17
N GLY A 88 -6.21 3.09 -6.53
CA GLY A 88 -7.50 3.18 -5.81
C GLY A 88 -7.54 2.49 -4.43
N LEU A 89 -6.38 2.15 -3.86
CA LEU A 89 -6.25 1.61 -2.51
C LEU A 89 -6.58 2.69 -1.48
N ALA A 90 -7.57 2.44 -0.61
CA ALA A 90 -7.98 3.41 0.40
C ALA A 90 -7.10 3.32 1.65
N LYS A 91 -6.77 2.10 2.08
CA LYS A 91 -5.91 1.84 3.24
C LYS A 91 -5.11 0.56 3.04
N ILE A 92 -3.96 0.51 3.68
CA ILE A 92 -3.08 -0.66 3.72
C ILE A 92 -2.59 -0.89 5.13
N SER A 93 -2.60 -2.16 5.54
CA SER A 93 -1.93 -2.64 6.73
C SER A 93 -0.96 -3.75 6.37
N VAL A 94 0.29 -3.63 6.80
CA VAL A 94 1.31 -4.67 6.64
C VAL A 94 1.84 -5.03 8.01
N THR A 95 1.71 -6.29 8.38
CA THR A 95 2.23 -6.83 9.64
C THR A 95 3.37 -7.79 9.35
N ILE A 96 4.53 -7.58 9.97
CA ILE A 96 5.69 -8.45 9.83
C ILE A 96 6.06 -8.97 11.21
N ARG A 97 6.10 -10.30 11.36
CA ARG A 97 6.56 -10.95 12.59
C ARG A 97 7.86 -11.68 12.31
N LYS A 98 8.84 -11.50 13.20
CA LYS A 98 10.04 -12.34 13.30
C LYS A 98 9.75 -13.43 14.32
N LEU A 99 9.74 -14.69 13.88
CA LEU A 99 9.43 -15.82 14.75
C LEU A 99 10.64 -16.18 15.61
N ASN A 100 10.41 -16.54 16.88
CA ASN A 100 11.45 -16.97 17.82
C ASN A 100 12.73 -16.11 17.78
N PRO A 101 12.64 -14.77 17.95
CA PRO A 101 13.81 -13.91 17.92
C PRO A 101 14.82 -14.31 19.02
N PRO A 102 16.14 -14.23 18.75
CA PRO A 102 17.17 -14.68 19.68
C PRO A 102 17.38 -13.67 20.82
N LEU A 103 16.47 -13.66 21.79
CA LEU A 103 16.49 -12.74 22.94
C LEU A 103 17.08 -13.36 24.22
N GLY A 104 17.56 -14.61 24.16
CA GLY A 104 18.03 -15.36 25.33
C GLY A 104 16.92 -16.00 26.18
N GLY A 105 15.66 -15.82 25.81
CA GLY A 105 14.49 -16.48 26.40
C GLY A 105 13.50 -16.96 25.33
N ILE A 106 12.50 -17.75 25.74
CA ILE A 106 11.48 -18.28 24.83
C ILE A 106 10.41 -17.22 24.60
N VAL A 107 10.27 -16.77 23.36
CA VAL A 107 9.18 -15.90 22.90
C VAL A 107 8.69 -16.36 21.53
N ALA A 108 7.39 -16.22 21.27
CA ALA A 108 6.82 -16.68 20.00
C ALA A 108 7.26 -15.82 18.80
N ALA A 109 7.19 -14.49 18.95
CA ALA A 109 7.58 -13.56 17.89
C ALA A 109 7.80 -12.13 18.41
N SER A 110 8.56 -11.33 17.67
CA SER A 110 8.50 -9.86 17.69
C SER A 110 7.80 -9.36 16.42
N MET A 111 7.12 -8.21 16.47
CA MET A 111 6.26 -7.73 15.36
C MET A 111 6.38 -6.22 15.17
N ILE A 112 6.32 -5.77 13.92
CA ILE A 112 5.91 -4.42 13.54
C ILE A 112 4.64 -4.46 12.68
N GLN A 113 3.86 -3.38 12.74
CA GLN A 113 2.69 -3.19 11.89
C GLN A 113 2.68 -1.76 11.36
N LEU A 114 2.56 -1.62 10.05
CA LEU A 114 2.40 -0.33 9.38
C LEU A 114 0.95 -0.17 8.96
N ASN A 115 0.39 1.03 9.16
CA ASN A 115 -0.97 1.36 8.77
C ASN A 115 -0.95 2.69 8.02
N GLU A 116 -1.33 2.68 6.75
CA GLU A 116 -1.45 3.89 5.93
C GLU A 116 -2.87 4.04 5.39
N SER A 117 -3.32 5.29 5.31
CA SER A 117 -4.65 5.65 4.81
C SER A 117 -4.52 6.81 3.82
N TYR A 118 -5.09 6.62 2.64
CA TYR A 118 -4.94 7.53 1.50
C TYR A 118 -6.25 8.24 1.13
N THR A 119 -7.24 8.23 2.02
CA THR A 119 -8.51 8.91 1.78
C THR A 119 -8.44 10.39 2.16
N THR A 120 -8.91 11.27 1.28
CA THR A 120 -9.09 12.70 1.55
C THR A 120 -10.47 13.18 1.13
N THR A 121 -10.80 14.45 1.40
CA THR A 121 -12.07 15.09 1.04
C THR A 121 -11.89 16.05 -0.13
N CYS A 122 -12.79 15.98 -1.11
CA CYS A 122 -12.78 16.86 -2.28
C CYS A 122 -13.02 18.31 -1.87
N GLY A 123 -12.13 19.22 -2.31
CA GLY A 123 -12.25 20.65 -2.03
C GLY A 123 -13.48 21.32 -2.63
N ARG A 124 -14.13 20.69 -3.63
CA ARG A 124 -15.32 21.23 -4.32
C ARG A 124 -16.63 20.61 -3.83
N CYS A 125 -16.76 19.28 -3.89
CA CYS A 125 -18.02 18.59 -3.58
C CYS A 125 -18.06 17.94 -2.19
N GLY A 126 -16.97 17.94 -1.44
CA GLY A 126 -16.88 17.35 -0.10
C GLY A 126 -16.81 15.81 -0.06
N ARG A 127 -16.96 15.11 -1.19
CA ARG A 127 -16.88 13.63 -1.23
C ARG A 127 -15.51 13.12 -0.81
N THR A 128 -15.49 11.97 -0.15
CA THR A 128 -14.26 11.25 0.17
C THR A 128 -13.76 10.47 -1.04
N PHE A 129 -12.46 10.56 -1.33
CA PHE A 129 -11.81 9.85 -2.42
C PHE A 129 -10.36 9.50 -2.08
N VAL A 130 -9.75 8.59 -2.87
CA VAL A 130 -8.34 8.21 -2.72
C VAL A 130 -7.43 9.27 -3.33
N CYS A 131 -6.48 9.78 -2.55
CA CYS A 131 -5.46 10.72 -2.97
C CYS A 131 -4.12 10.34 -2.31
N TYR A 132 -3.17 9.89 -3.12
CA TYR A 132 -1.84 9.50 -2.64
C TYR A 132 -0.90 10.67 -2.38
N SER A 133 -1.25 11.87 -2.86
CA SER A 133 -0.48 13.12 -2.71
C SER A 133 0.98 13.05 -3.20
N ASP A 134 1.28 12.11 -4.10
CA ASP A 134 2.58 11.92 -4.74
C ASP A 134 2.42 11.57 -6.23
N GLN A 135 3.51 11.15 -6.87
CA GLN A 135 3.53 10.79 -8.30
C GLN A 135 2.64 9.58 -8.64
N ALA A 136 2.25 8.77 -7.66
CA ALA A 136 1.34 7.64 -7.87
C ALA A 136 -0.14 8.07 -7.91
N CYS A 137 -0.45 9.34 -7.64
CA CYS A 137 -1.82 9.84 -7.60
C CYS A 137 -2.47 9.83 -8.99
N TRP A 138 -3.70 9.31 -9.08
CA TRP A 138 -4.47 9.22 -10.34
C TRP A 138 -4.65 10.57 -11.06
N CYS A 139 -4.53 11.71 -10.35
CA CYS A 139 -4.61 13.03 -10.98
C CYS A 139 -3.41 13.36 -11.87
N MET A 140 -2.28 12.64 -11.73
CA MET A 140 -1.11 12.79 -12.57
C MET A 140 -1.37 12.38 -14.02
N GLU A 141 -2.34 11.49 -14.24
CA GLU A 141 -2.79 11.06 -15.57
C GLU A 141 -3.98 11.90 -16.11
N SER A 142 -4.37 12.96 -15.39
CA SER A 142 -5.52 13.77 -15.81
C SER A 142 -5.19 14.62 -17.05
N LEU A 143 -6.15 14.72 -17.97
CA LEU A 143 -6.06 15.54 -19.19
C LEU A 143 -6.26 17.04 -18.93
N VAL A 144 -5.90 17.53 -17.73
CA VAL A 144 -6.05 18.92 -17.33
C VAL A 144 -4.78 19.69 -17.69
N THR A 145 -4.92 20.85 -18.35
CA THR A 145 -3.75 21.64 -18.73
C THR A 145 -3.00 22.20 -17.51
N PRO A 146 -1.68 22.48 -17.61
CA PRO A 146 -0.91 23.09 -16.53
C PRO A 146 -1.52 24.40 -16.00
N LYS A 147 -2.05 25.24 -16.90
CA LYS A 147 -2.70 26.51 -16.53
C LYS A 147 -3.97 26.29 -15.70
N THR A 148 -4.82 25.35 -16.12
CA THR A 148 -6.01 24.98 -15.36
C THR A 148 -5.63 24.42 -13.99
N LEU A 149 -4.56 23.63 -13.92
CA LEU A 149 -4.07 23.06 -12.66
C LEU A 149 -3.56 24.14 -11.69
N GLU A 150 -2.85 25.16 -12.17
CA GLU A 150 -2.45 26.32 -11.36
C GLU A 150 -3.66 27.11 -10.84
N MET A 151 -4.66 27.34 -11.69
CA MET A 151 -5.92 27.99 -11.29
C MET A 151 -6.67 27.19 -10.22
N LEU A 152 -6.75 25.86 -10.36
CA LEU A 152 -7.41 25.01 -9.38
C LEU A 152 -6.68 25.00 -8.03
N LYS A 153 -5.33 25.06 -8.05
CA LYS A 153 -4.51 25.16 -6.83
C LYS A 153 -4.73 26.46 -6.06
N THR A 154 -5.01 27.57 -6.74
CA THR A 154 -5.32 28.84 -6.07
C THR A 154 -6.77 28.88 -5.57
N GLN A 155 -7.70 28.27 -6.30
CA GLN A 155 -9.12 28.25 -5.95
C GLN A 155 -9.47 27.29 -4.82
N TYR A 156 -8.87 26.09 -4.78
CA TYR A 156 -9.21 25.05 -3.82
C TYR A 156 -8.02 24.69 -2.92
N LYS A 157 -8.22 24.76 -1.61
CA LYS A 157 -7.20 24.41 -0.60
C LYS A 157 -6.95 22.90 -0.47
N LYS A 158 -7.78 22.07 -1.10
CA LYS A 158 -7.72 20.60 -1.06
C LYS A 158 -7.81 20.04 -2.47
N CYS A 159 -7.27 18.84 -2.67
CA CYS A 159 -7.38 18.10 -3.92
C CYS A 159 -8.86 17.86 -4.32
N LEU A 160 -9.09 17.68 -5.62
CA LEU A 160 -10.41 17.41 -6.19
C LEU A 160 -10.56 15.92 -6.53
N CYS A 161 -11.76 15.36 -6.37
CA CYS A 161 -12.05 14.00 -6.80
C CYS A 161 -12.07 13.88 -8.33
N LYS A 162 -12.06 12.63 -8.84
CA LYS A 162 -12.01 12.34 -10.28
C LYS A 162 -13.16 12.97 -11.06
N GLU A 163 -14.37 12.95 -10.52
CA GLU A 163 -15.52 13.61 -11.17
C GLU A 163 -15.34 15.13 -11.24
N CYS A 164 -15.03 15.78 -10.10
CA CYS A 164 -14.90 17.23 -10.05
C CYS A 164 -13.71 17.76 -10.86
N LEU A 165 -12.61 17.00 -10.94
CA LEU A 165 -11.45 17.35 -11.76
C LEU A 165 -11.75 17.13 -13.25
N GLY A 166 -12.49 16.07 -13.58
CA GLY A 166 -12.89 15.75 -14.96
C GLY A 166 -13.74 16.83 -15.62
N GLU A 167 -14.54 17.57 -14.86
CA GLU A 167 -15.29 18.74 -15.37
C GLU A 167 -14.39 19.88 -15.87
N TYR A 168 -13.10 19.87 -15.54
CA TYR A 168 -12.10 20.85 -16.00
C TYR A 168 -11.09 20.26 -17.00
N ALA A 169 -11.21 18.98 -17.34
CA ALA A 169 -10.41 18.38 -18.40
C ALA A 169 -10.88 18.93 -19.75
N MET A 170 -9.93 19.30 -20.63
CA MET A 170 -10.30 19.76 -21.97
C MET A 170 -10.89 18.59 -22.75
N VAL A 171 -11.99 18.82 -23.45
CA VAL A 171 -12.40 18.00 -24.60
C VAL A 171 -11.35 18.16 -25.69
#